data_AF-A0A2E6N9G7-F1
#
_entry.id   AF-A0A2E6N9G7-F1
#
_cell.length_a   1.000
_cell.length_b   1.000
_cell.length_c   1.000
_cell.angle_alpha   90.00
_cell.angle_beta   90.00
_cell.angle_gamma   90.00
#
_symmetry.space_group_name_H-M   'P 1'
#
loop_
_entity.id
_entity.type
_entity.pdbx_description
1 polymer ?
#
loop_
_entity_poly.entity_id
_entity_poly.type
_entity_poly.pdbx_seq_one_letter_code
_entity_poly.pdbx_strand_id
1 'polypeptide(L)'
;MNTLAFSIPSGAEMIWIFLIVLLLFGAKRLPELFKSFGKSIREFKKATTEIEEDIRTAMDEEPEEPTADTTDSEQARLERKQGRRNQ
;
A
#
# COMPACT_ATOMS: atom_id res chain seq x y z
N MET A 1 -41.14 3.21 29.77
CA MET A 1 -39.98 4.12 29.81
C MET A 1 -38.89 3.57 28.90
N ASN A 2 -38.76 4.09 27.67
CA ASN A 2 -37.66 3.71 26.77
C ASN A 2 -36.62 4.83 26.75
N THR A 3 -35.59 4.70 27.59
CA THR A 3 -34.37 5.52 27.57
C THR A 3 -33.50 5.23 26.34
N LEU A 4 -33.79 4.17 25.59
CA LEU A 4 -33.01 3.73 24.43
C LEU A 4 -33.23 4.59 23.16
N ALA A 5 -34.33 5.34 23.06
CA ALA A 5 -34.54 6.28 21.96
C ALA A 5 -33.71 7.59 22.12
N PHE A 6 -33.17 7.86 23.31
CA PHE A 6 -32.22 8.94 23.58
C PHE A 6 -30.77 8.54 23.25
N SER A 7 -30.50 7.27 22.94
CA SER A 7 -29.14 6.79 22.70
C SER A 7 -28.68 6.93 21.24
N ILE A 8 -29.56 7.26 20.30
CA ILE A 8 -29.15 7.69 18.97
C ILE A 8 -29.23 9.21 18.98
N PRO A 9 -28.09 9.91 19.06
CA PRO A 9 -28.08 11.35 19.05
C PRO A 9 -28.72 11.81 17.75
N SER A 10 -29.92 12.37 17.87
CA SER A 10 -30.41 13.28 16.84
C SER A 10 -29.32 14.34 16.62
N GLY A 11 -29.06 14.75 15.37
CA GLY A 11 -27.87 15.54 15.00
C GLY A 11 -27.62 16.81 15.83
N ALA A 12 -28.61 17.30 16.58
CA ALA A 12 -28.48 18.35 17.58
C ALA A 12 -27.45 18.04 18.70
N GLU A 13 -27.38 16.80 19.20
CA GLU A 13 -26.42 16.41 20.24
C GLU A 13 -24.98 16.35 19.72
N MET A 14 -24.81 16.00 18.44
CA MET A 14 -23.51 16.01 17.79
C MET A 14 -22.92 17.43 17.75
N ILE A 15 -23.77 18.44 17.54
CA ILE A 15 -23.37 19.86 17.61
C ILE A 15 -22.87 20.22 19.01
N TRP A 16 -23.54 19.77 20.07
CA TRP A 16 -23.10 20.03 21.45
C TRP A 16 -21.74 19.42 21.77
N ILE A 17 -21.51 18.17 21.35
CA ILE A 17 -20.20 17.51 21.51
C ILE A 17 -19.13 18.26 20.72
N PHE A 18 -19.44 18.65 19.48
CA PHE A 18 -18.51 19.40 18.64
C PHE A 18 -18.16 20.76 19.28
N LEU A 19 -19.14 21.42 19.90
CA LEU A 19 -18.95 22.69 20.62
C LEU A 19 -18.01 22.52 21.82
N ILE A 20 -18.18 21.46 22.62
CA ILE A 20 -17.29 21.15 23.76
C ILE A 20 -15.87 20.86 23.26
N VAL A 21 -15.71 20.04 22.22
CA VAL A 21 -14.42 19.75 21.60
C VAL A 21 -13.77 21.03 21.06
N LEU A 22 -14.54 21.90 20.41
CA LEU A 22 -14.08 23.20 19.92
C LEU A 22 -13.67 24.15 21.06
N LEU A 23 -14.30 24.06 22.23
CA LEU A 23 -13.90 24.82 23.42
C LEU A 23 -12.59 24.32 24.02
N LEU A 24 -12.38 23.00 24.07
CA LEU A 24 -11.17 22.39 24.61
C LEU A 24 -9.96 22.56 23.69
N PHE A 25 -10.14 22.28 22.40
CA PHE A 25 -9.07 22.30 21.41
C PHE A 25 -8.97 23.65 20.67
N GLY A 26 -10.06 24.41 20.60
CA GLY A 26 -10.13 25.67 19.85
C GLY A 26 -10.56 25.49 18.38
N ALA A 27 -11.31 26.46 17.85
CA ALA A 27 -11.79 26.47 16.47
C ALA A 27 -10.68 26.48 15.39
N LYS A 28 -9.45 26.88 15.76
CA LYS A 28 -8.30 26.90 14.85
C LYS A 28 -7.56 25.55 14.78
N ARG A 29 -7.58 24.74 15.84
CA ARG A 29 -6.79 23.49 15.91
C ARG A 29 -7.42 22.35 15.13
N LEU A 30 -8.74 22.20 15.20
CA LEU A 30 -9.46 21.18 14.43
C LEU A 30 -9.15 21.23 12.91
N PRO A 31 -9.34 22.38 12.21
CA PRO A 31 -9.08 22.46 10.77
C PRO A 31 -7.60 22.31 10.42
N GLU A 32 -6.70 22.75 11.29
CA GLU A 32 -5.25 22.58 11.13
C GLU A 32 -4.85 21.09 11.20
N LEU A 33 -5.38 20.35 12.18
CA LEU A 33 -5.21 18.91 12.31
C LEU A 33 -5.78 18.17 11.10
N PHE A 34 -7.03 18.46 10.70
CA PHE A 34 -7.63 17.83 9.53
C PHE A 34 -6.86 18.11 8.24
N LYS A 35 -6.31 19.32 8.07
CA LYS A 35 -5.50 19.66 6.90
C LYS A 35 -4.21 18.86 6.85
N SER A 36 -3.55 18.66 7.98
CA SER A 36 -2.35 17.82 8.07
C SER A 36 -2.66 16.33 7.86
N PHE A 37 -3.69 15.82 8.53
CA PHE A 37 -4.15 14.44 8.43
C PHE A 37 -4.63 14.10 7.01
N GLY A 38 -5.39 15.01 6.38
CA GLY A 38 -5.86 14.86 5.00
C GLY A 38 -4.72 14.83 3.98
N LYS A 39 -3.62 15.56 4.22
CA LYS A 39 -2.41 15.43 3.40
C LYS A 39 -1.79 14.04 3.55
N SER A 40 -1.63 13.55 4.79
CA SER A 40 -1.09 12.21 5.05
C SER A 40 -1.93 11.11 4.39
N ILE A 41 -3.25 11.17 4.49
CA ILE A 41 -4.17 10.23 3.84
C ILE A 41 -4.05 10.30 2.30
N ARG A 42 -3.91 11.50 1.74
CA ARG A 42 -3.76 11.68 0.29
C ARG A 42 -2.45 11.08 -0.21
N GLU A 43 -1.34 11.33 0.48
CA GLU A 43 -0.03 10.77 0.14
C GLU A 43 -0.01 9.25 0.32
N PHE A 44 -0.59 8.75 1.43
CA PHE A 44 -0.76 7.33 1.66
C PHE A 44 -1.53 6.66 0.53
N LYS A 45 -2.70 7.21 0.15
CA LYS A 45 -3.50 6.68 -0.97
C LYS A 45 -2.71 6.68 -2.28
N LYS A 46 -1.93 7.72 -2.55
CA LYS A 46 -1.11 7.81 -3.76
C LYS A 46 -0.07 6.69 -3.79
N ALA A 47 0.69 6.52 -2.70
CA ALA A 47 1.69 5.47 -2.57
C ALA A 47 1.05 4.07 -2.70
N THR A 48 -0.11 3.85 -2.08
CA THR A 48 -0.82 2.58 -2.21
C THR A 48 -1.27 2.30 -3.65
N THR A 49 -1.76 3.32 -4.38
CA THR A 49 -2.16 3.17 -5.77
C THR A 49 -0.97 2.87 -6.70
N GLU A 50 0.18 3.51 -6.48
CA GLU A 50 1.41 3.24 -7.23
C GLU A 50 1.90 1.81 -7.00
N ILE A 51 1.92 1.35 -5.74
CA ILE A 51 2.25 -0.05 -5.41
C ILE A 51 1.28 -1.03 -6.06
N GLU A 52 -0.02 -0.73 -6.06
CA GLU A 52 -1.04 -1.58 -6.69
C GLU A 52 -0.84 -1.66 -8.22
N GLU A 53 -0.45 -0.57 -8.85
CA GLU A 53 -0.14 -0.52 -10.29
C GLU A 53 1.14 -1.30 -10.60
N ASP A 54 2.22 -1.11 -9.83
CA ASP A 54 3.47 -1.86 -9.98
C ASP A 54 3.26 -3.37 -9.82
N ILE A 55 2.46 -3.79 -8.83
CA ILE A 55 2.13 -5.20 -8.62
C ILE A 55 1.31 -5.73 -9.80
N ARG A 56 0.35 -4.97 -10.34
CA ARG A 56 -0.43 -5.39 -11.50
C ARG A 56 0.45 -5.53 -12.74
N THR A 57 1.33 -4.57 -12.99
CA THR A 57 2.30 -4.64 -14.09
C THR A 57 3.23 -5.84 -13.94
N ALA A 58 3.77 -6.10 -12.75
CA ALA A 58 4.61 -7.27 -12.47
C ALA A 58 3.86 -8.63 -12.52
N MET A 59 2.53 -8.62 -12.45
CA MET A 59 1.70 -9.82 -12.59
C MET A 59 1.22 -10.05 -14.03
N ASP A 60 1.08 -8.98 -14.83
CA ASP A 60 0.77 -9.05 -16.27
C ASP A 60 2.03 -9.23 -17.13
N GLU A 61 3.22 -8.86 -16.64
CA GLU A 61 4.48 -9.40 -17.13
C GLU A 61 4.56 -10.87 -16.70
N GLU A 62 4.10 -11.75 -17.60
CA GLU A 62 4.47 -13.16 -17.62
C GLU A 62 5.95 -13.27 -17.27
N PRO A 63 6.38 -14.20 -16.40
CA PRO A 63 7.78 -14.34 -16.08
C PRO A 63 8.49 -14.57 -17.41
N GLU A 64 9.22 -13.57 -17.91
CA GLU A 64 10.30 -13.86 -18.83
C GLU A 64 11.12 -14.86 -18.05
N GLU A 65 11.11 -16.11 -18.54
CA GLU A 65 11.89 -17.17 -17.99
C GLU A 65 13.25 -16.57 -17.64
N PRO A 66 13.81 -16.88 -16.45
CA PRO A 66 15.20 -16.56 -16.22
C PRO A 66 15.95 -17.22 -17.37
N THR A 67 16.31 -16.42 -18.37
CA THR A 67 17.25 -16.78 -19.40
C THR A 67 18.50 -16.98 -18.59
N ALA A 68 18.70 -18.24 -18.21
CA ALA A 68 19.87 -18.74 -17.54
C ALA A 68 21.01 -18.53 -18.52
N ASP A 69 21.51 -17.31 -18.50
CA ASP A 69 22.69 -16.87 -19.18
C ASP A 69 23.85 -17.69 -18.61
N THR A 70 24.25 -18.67 -19.42
CA THR A 70 25.65 -19.02 -19.66
C THR A 70 26.52 -19.26 -18.42
N THR A 71 26.31 -20.38 -17.73
CA THR A 71 27.43 -20.96 -16.95
C THR A 71 27.50 -22.50 -17.03
N ASP A 72 26.38 -23.18 -17.29
CA ASP A 72 26.36 -24.65 -17.31
C ASP A 72 26.64 -25.27 -18.70
N SER A 73 26.29 -24.56 -19.77
CA SER A 73 26.45 -25.05 -21.15
C SER A 73 27.91 -25.02 -21.65
N GLU A 74 28.78 -24.22 -21.03
CA GLU A 74 30.20 -24.17 -21.34
C GLU A 74 30.98 -25.33 -20.69
N GLN A 75 30.57 -25.74 -19.48
CA GLN A 75 31.17 -26.86 -18.76
C GLN A 75 30.85 -28.22 -19.42
N ALA A 76 29.62 -28.42 -19.87
CA ALA A 76 29.23 -29.63 -20.61
C ALA A 76 29.89 -29.76 -22.00
N ARG A 77 30.27 -28.62 -22.62
CA ARG A 77 30.94 -28.60 -23.94
C ARG A 77 32.45 -28.86 -23.83
N LEU A 78 33.07 -28.52 -22.70
CA LEU A 78 34.48 -28.80 -22.44
C LEU A 78 34.72 -30.28 -22.14
N GLU A 79 33.84 -30.97 -21.41
CA GLU A 79 33.95 -32.42 -21.18
C GLU A 79 33.78 -33.24 -22.47
N ARG A 80 32.82 -32.88 -23.34
CA ARG A 80 32.60 -33.58 -24.62
C ARG A 80 33.76 -33.42 -25.62
N LYS A 81 34.59 -32.37 -25.49
CA LYS A 81 35.80 -32.18 -26.31
C LYS A 81 37.03 -32.93 -25.81
N GLN A 82 37.04 -33.39 -24.56
CA GLN A 82 38.13 -34.18 -23.99
C GLN A 82 37.93 -35.69 -24.20
N GLY A 83 36.68 -36.18 -24.22
CA GLY A 83 36.38 -37.61 -24.40
C GLY A 83 36.54 -38.18 -25.82
N ARG A 84 36.72 -37.35 -26.85
CA ARG A 84 36.86 -37.80 -28.26
C ARG A 84 38.30 -37.86 -28.77
N ARG A 85 39.29 -37.54 -27.93
CA ARG A 85 40.70 -37.48 -28.36
C ARG A 85 41.51 -38.74 -28.01
N ASN A 86 40.94 -39.67 -27.26
CA ASN A 86 41.65 -40.86 -26.73
C ASN A 86 40.91 -42.20 -26.95
N GLN A 87 40.05 -42.30 -27.98
CA GLN A 87 39.56 -43.59 -28.44
C GLN A 87 39.40 -43.58 -29.97
#